data_AF-A0A3P5YB30-F1
#
_entry.id   AF-A0A3P5YB30-F1
#
_cell.length_a   1.000
_cell.length_b   1.000
_cell.length_c   1.000
_cell.angle_alpha   90.00
_cell.angle_beta   90.00
_cell.angle_gamma   90.00
#
_symmetry.space_group_name_H-M   'P 1'
#
loop_
_entity.id
_entity.type
_entity.pdbx_description
1 polymer ?
#
loop_
_entity_poly.entity_id
_entity_poly.type
_entity_poly.pdbx_seq_one_letter_code
_entity_poly.pdbx_strand_id
1 'polypeptide(L)'
;MDLLRQEILKKRQSLSEEAGGKKFYKRSDIEQKKLQKLREEERREHELKSQRRSAAAAVSISGGKSSGDSSAPGSYTASETAAIADSKSLTDEKNIETLDLPRHEVIRRLRILKQPMTLFGEDDQARLDRLKYVLKEGLFDVDSDVTDGQTNEEEAEEWYHDGR
;
A
#
# COMPACT_ATOMS: atom_id res chain seq x y z
N MET A 1 -8.07 -42.43 -12.73
CA MET A 1 -8.72 -41.73 -13.85
C MET A 1 -9.93 -40.90 -13.42
N ASP A 2 -10.64 -41.29 -12.36
CA ASP A 2 -11.90 -40.61 -12.00
C ASP A 2 -11.75 -39.35 -11.13
N LEU A 3 -10.67 -39.22 -10.36
CA LEU A 3 -10.38 -37.99 -9.59
C LEU A 3 -10.18 -36.77 -10.50
N LEU A 4 -9.43 -36.94 -11.60
CA LEU A 4 -9.24 -35.89 -12.60
C LEU A 4 -10.56 -35.47 -13.25
N ARG A 5 -11.45 -36.43 -13.53
CA ARG A 5 -12.79 -36.15 -14.06
C ARG A 5 -13.64 -35.36 -13.06
N GLN A 6 -13.56 -35.69 -11.78
CA GLN A 6 -14.26 -34.96 -10.72
C GLN A 6 -13.76 -33.51 -10.60
N GLU A 7 -12.45 -33.28 -10.65
CA GLU A 7 -11.88 -31.94 -10.62
C GLU A 7 -12.27 -31.10 -11.84
N ILE A 8 -12.27 -31.69 -13.04
CA ILE A 8 -12.70 -31.03 -14.27
C ILE A 8 -14.19 -30.64 -14.16
N LEU A 9 -15.04 -31.54 -13.66
CA LEU A 9 -16.46 -31.26 -13.48
C LEU A 9 -16.70 -30.14 -12.46
N LYS A 10 -15.99 -30.16 -11.32
CA LYS A 10 -16.07 -29.10 -10.31
C LYS A 10 -15.67 -27.73 -10.88
N LYS A 11 -14.56 -27.65 -11.62
CA LYS A 11 -14.12 -26.41 -12.27
C LYS A 11 -15.12 -25.93 -13.33
N ARG A 12 -15.73 -26.85 -14.08
CA ARG A 12 -16.76 -26.50 -15.07
C ARG A 12 -18.03 -25.98 -14.42
N GLN A 13 -18.43 -26.57 -13.30
CA GLN A 13 -19.57 -26.12 -12.49
C GLN A 13 -19.34 -24.72 -11.94
N SER A 14 -18.19 -24.47 -11.29
CA SER A 14 -17.86 -23.15 -10.74
C SER A 14 -17.84 -22.05 -11.81
N LEU A 15 -17.25 -22.34 -12.98
CA LEU A 15 -17.26 -21.40 -14.11
C LEU A 15 -18.66 -21.17 -14.67
N SER A 16 -19.53 -22.20 -14.66
CA SER A 16 -20.91 -22.05 -15.14
C SER A 16 -21.79 -21.25 -14.19
N GLU A 17 -21.56 -21.37 -12.87
CA GLU A 17 -22.21 -20.59 -11.83
C GLU A 17 -21.79 -19.11 -11.94
N GLU A 18 -20.48 -18.85 -12.10
CA GLU A 18 -19.94 -17.50 -12.28
C GLU A 18 -20.41 -16.83 -13.60
N ALA A 19 -20.57 -17.64 -14.66
CA ALA A 19 -21.01 -17.19 -15.98
C ALA A 19 -22.55 -17.17 -16.15
N GLY A 20 -23.35 -17.50 -15.13
CA GLY A 20 -24.81 -17.30 -15.11
C GLY A 20 -25.59 -17.70 -16.38
N GLY A 21 -25.10 -18.69 -17.14
CA GLY A 21 -25.68 -19.13 -18.41
C GLY A 21 -25.55 -18.15 -19.60
N LYS A 22 -24.88 -16.99 -19.46
CA LYS A 22 -24.72 -16.02 -20.55
C LYS A 22 -23.49 -16.36 -21.41
N LYS A 23 -23.68 -16.44 -22.72
CA LYS A 23 -22.62 -16.77 -23.69
C LYS A 23 -21.79 -15.55 -24.13
N PHE A 24 -22.35 -14.35 -24.03
CA PHE A 24 -21.70 -13.11 -24.46
C PHE A 24 -21.75 -12.09 -23.32
N TYR A 25 -20.63 -11.40 -23.12
CA TYR A 25 -20.48 -10.36 -22.12
C TYR A 25 -20.04 -9.08 -22.82
N LYS A 26 -20.61 -7.95 -22.42
CA LYS A 26 -20.06 -6.66 -22.81
C LYS A 26 -18.76 -6.44 -22.05
N ARG A 27 -17.84 -5.71 -22.66
CA ARG A 27 -16.57 -5.36 -22.03
C ARG A 27 -16.78 -4.64 -20.69
N SER A 28 -17.81 -3.79 -20.60
CA SER A 28 -18.25 -3.12 -19.36
C SER A 28 -18.50 -4.10 -18.22
N ASP A 29 -19.24 -5.17 -18.49
CA ASP A 29 -19.70 -6.12 -17.46
C ASP A 29 -18.52 -6.95 -16.94
N ILE A 30 -17.54 -7.23 -17.81
CA ILE A 30 -16.29 -7.91 -17.46
C ILE A 30 -15.44 -7.01 -16.56
N GLU A 31 -15.29 -5.73 -16.91
CA GLU A 31 -14.50 -4.77 -16.13
C GLU A 31 -15.15 -4.50 -14.76
N GLN A 32 -16.47 -4.38 -14.70
CA GLN A 32 -17.21 -4.26 -13.44
C GLN A 32 -17.03 -5.47 -12.52
N LYS A 33 -17.20 -6.70 -13.04
CA LYS A 33 -16.98 -7.93 -12.25
C LYS A 33 -15.54 -8.02 -11.74
N LYS A 34 -14.55 -7.65 -12.55
CA LYS A 34 -13.14 -7.62 -12.15
C LYS A 34 -12.90 -6.60 -11.02
N LEU A 35 -13.48 -5.41 -11.15
CA LEU A 35 -13.33 -4.36 -10.16
C LEU A 35 -14.00 -4.74 -8.83
N GLN A 36 -15.18 -5.35 -8.88
CA GLN A 36 -15.87 -5.86 -7.69
C GLN A 36 -15.03 -6.92 -6.98
N LYS A 37 -14.51 -7.89 -7.73
CA LYS A 37 -13.65 -8.95 -7.17
C LYS A 37 -12.40 -8.37 -6.52
N LEU A 38 -11.75 -7.39 -7.15
CA LEU A 38 -10.58 -6.73 -6.60
C LEU A 38 -10.88 -6.01 -5.28
N ARG A 39 -12.02 -5.30 -5.19
CA ARG A 39 -12.45 -4.64 -3.94
C ARG A 39 -12.77 -5.64 -2.82
N GLU A 40 -13.38 -6.76 -3.16
CA GLU A 40 -13.68 -7.82 -2.17
C GLU A 40 -12.38 -8.47 -1.66
N GLU A 41 -11.40 -8.70 -2.53
CA GLU A 41 -10.08 -9.22 -2.18
C GLU A 41 -9.31 -8.24 -1.28
N GLU A 42 -9.28 -6.95 -1.61
CA GLU A 42 -8.66 -5.90 -0.79
C GLU A 42 -9.31 -5.80 0.61
N ARG A 43 -10.64 -5.84 0.68
CA ARG A 43 -11.37 -5.82 1.96
C ARG A 43 -11.01 -7.02 2.83
N ARG A 44 -10.94 -8.20 2.22
CA ARG A 44 -10.57 -9.44 2.91
C ARG A 44 -9.12 -9.43 3.38
N GLU A 45 -8.21 -8.90 2.58
CA GLU A 45 -6.80 -8.78 2.97
C GLU A 45 -6.65 -7.79 4.13
N HIS A 46 -7.35 -6.66 4.09
CA HIS A 46 -7.34 -5.68 5.16
C HIS A 46 -7.85 -6.27 6.48
N GLU A 47 -8.91 -7.07 6.43
CA GLU A 47 -9.46 -7.76 7.60
C GLU A 47 -8.50 -8.82 8.16
N LEU A 48 -7.85 -9.61 7.30
CA LEU A 48 -6.83 -10.57 7.77
C LEU A 48 -5.61 -9.85 8.36
N LYS A 49 -5.23 -8.71 7.80
CA LYS A 49 -4.12 -7.89 8.31
C LYS A 49 -4.49 -7.22 9.63
N SER A 50 -5.73 -6.75 9.80
CA SER A 50 -6.21 -6.20 11.08
C SER A 50 -6.31 -7.28 12.15
N GLN A 51 -6.83 -8.48 11.81
CA GLN A 51 -6.84 -9.62 12.73
C GLN A 51 -5.43 -10.05 13.11
N ARG A 52 -4.48 -10.14 12.16
CA ARG A 52 -3.06 -10.43 12.47
C ARG A 52 -2.44 -9.36 13.35
N ARG A 53 -2.72 -8.08 13.13
CA ARG A 53 -2.23 -7.00 14.01
C ARG A 53 -2.86 -7.08 15.40
N SER A 54 -4.14 -7.42 15.50
CA SER A 54 -4.82 -7.62 16.79
C SER A 54 -4.27 -8.85 17.54
N ALA A 55 -3.97 -9.94 16.83
CA ALA A 55 -3.36 -11.14 17.39
C ALA A 55 -1.89 -10.90 17.77
N ALA A 56 -1.13 -10.15 16.97
CA ALA A 56 0.24 -9.75 17.31
C ALA A 56 0.26 -8.78 18.51
N ALA A 57 -0.71 -7.88 18.62
CA ALA A 57 -0.87 -7.02 19.79
C ALA A 57 -1.27 -7.82 21.05
N ALA A 58 -2.09 -8.87 20.91
CA ALA A 58 -2.44 -9.77 22.00
C ALA A 58 -1.25 -10.65 22.45
N VAL A 59 -0.39 -11.09 21.52
CA VAL A 59 0.84 -11.85 21.83
C VAL A 59 1.97 -10.96 22.37
N SER A 60 1.98 -9.68 22.04
CA SER A 60 2.97 -8.71 22.55
C SER A 60 2.77 -8.35 24.03
N ILE A 61 1.66 -8.75 24.65
CA ILE A 61 1.43 -8.64 26.11
C ILE A 61 2.04 -9.84 26.86
N SER A 62 2.47 -10.91 26.17
CA SER A 62 2.91 -12.15 26.83
C SER A 62 4.16 -12.84 26.26
N GLY A 63 5.01 -12.18 25.48
CA GLY A 63 6.16 -12.86 24.85
C GLY A 63 7.38 -11.98 24.64
N GLY A 64 8.35 -12.06 25.55
CA GLY A 64 9.63 -11.37 25.43
C GLY A 64 10.58 -12.00 24.40
N LYS A 65 11.46 -11.14 23.86
CA LYS A 65 12.81 -11.39 23.29
C LYS A 65 12.98 -12.59 22.33
N SER A 66 13.26 -12.29 21.07
CA SER A 66 14.46 -12.84 20.40
C SER A 66 14.78 -12.11 19.10
N SER A 67 16.05 -11.73 19.00
CA SER A 67 16.82 -11.34 17.82
C SER A 67 16.79 -12.38 16.70
N GLY A 68 16.76 -11.93 15.45
CA GLY A 68 16.90 -12.78 14.27
C GLY A 68 17.30 -11.99 13.03
N ASP A 69 18.61 -11.92 12.81
CA ASP A 69 19.29 -11.50 11.58
C ASP A 69 18.97 -12.45 10.42
N SER A 70 18.71 -11.92 9.22
CA SER A 70 19.08 -12.58 7.96
C SER A 70 18.89 -11.64 6.77
N SER A 71 20.01 -11.44 6.08
CA SER A 71 20.14 -10.69 4.84
C SER A 71 19.72 -11.52 3.61
N ALA A 72 19.12 -10.89 2.60
CA ALA A 72 19.08 -11.42 1.23
C ALA A 72 19.05 -10.26 0.21
N PRO A 73 19.88 -10.28 -0.86
CA PRO A 73 19.89 -9.25 -1.90
C PRO A 73 19.06 -9.68 -3.11
N GLY A 74 18.35 -8.74 -3.77
CA GLY A 74 17.67 -9.04 -5.02
C GLY A 74 16.80 -7.94 -5.63
N SER A 75 17.35 -7.32 -6.67
CA SER A 75 16.70 -6.87 -7.92
C SER A 75 15.59 -5.79 -7.89
N TYR A 76 16.01 -4.62 -8.39
CA TYR A 76 15.27 -3.53 -9.02
C TYR A 76 14.02 -3.92 -9.84
N THR A 77 12.89 -3.31 -9.52
CA THR A 77 11.95 -2.53 -10.38
C THR A 77 10.53 -2.60 -9.82
N ALA A 78 9.86 -1.44 -9.78
CA ALA A 78 8.52 -1.17 -9.24
C ALA A 78 8.44 -0.88 -7.72
N SER A 79 8.81 0.34 -7.32
CA SER A 79 8.40 0.91 -6.04
C SER A 79 8.34 2.43 -6.09
N GLU A 80 7.46 2.98 -6.93
CA GLU A 80 7.07 4.40 -6.81
C GLU A 80 5.91 4.60 -5.80
N THR A 81 5.26 3.52 -5.35
CA THR A 81 4.12 3.54 -4.42
C THR A 81 4.42 2.97 -3.03
N ALA A 82 5.52 2.23 -2.84
CA ALA A 82 5.89 1.66 -1.53
C ALA A 82 6.63 2.63 -0.60
N ALA A 83 7.21 3.71 -1.14
CA ALA A 83 8.02 4.66 -0.36
C ALA A 83 7.20 5.63 0.54
N ILE A 84 5.87 5.59 0.47
CA ILE A 84 5.00 6.45 1.31
C ILE A 84 4.73 5.78 2.68
N ALA A 85 4.80 4.44 2.76
CA ALA A 85 4.64 3.70 4.00
C ALA A 85 5.89 3.75 4.91
N ASP A 86 7.02 4.22 4.39
CA ASP A 86 8.29 4.31 5.11
C ASP A 86 8.51 5.65 5.83
N SER A 87 7.54 6.56 5.82
CA SER A 87 7.61 7.79 6.63
C SER A 87 7.61 7.52 8.15
N LYS A 88 7.23 6.30 8.58
CA LYS A 88 7.30 5.85 9.98
C LYS A 88 8.61 5.14 10.36
N SER A 89 9.49 4.81 9.40
CA SER A 89 10.80 4.18 9.69
C SER A 89 11.97 5.17 9.65
N LEU A 90 11.72 6.44 9.27
CA LEU A 90 12.74 7.49 9.16
C LEU A 90 13.28 8.01 10.51
N THR A 91 12.78 7.52 11.64
CA THR A 91 13.16 7.96 12.99
C THR A 91 14.29 7.16 13.62
N ASP A 92 14.80 6.11 12.97
CA ASP A 92 15.94 5.37 13.52
C ASP A 92 17.23 6.17 13.26
N GLU A 93 17.70 6.92 14.27
CA GLU A 93 18.76 7.93 14.16
C GLU A 93 20.04 7.42 13.46
N LYS A 94 20.34 6.12 13.57
CA LYS A 94 21.51 5.50 12.93
C LYS A 94 21.35 5.31 11.43
N ASN A 95 20.13 5.14 10.94
CA ASN A 95 19.87 4.93 9.52
C ASN A 95 19.98 6.25 8.73
N ILE A 96 19.66 7.38 9.37
CA ILE A 96 19.59 8.71 8.73
C ILE A 96 20.96 9.15 8.20
N GLU A 97 22.04 8.91 8.94
CA GLU A 97 23.39 9.35 8.57
C GLU A 97 23.95 8.59 7.34
N THR A 98 23.53 7.34 7.15
CA THR A 98 23.94 6.48 6.02
C THR A 98 23.05 6.60 4.77
N LEU A 99 22.04 7.48 4.79
CA LEU A 99 21.17 7.69 3.63
C LEU A 99 21.97 8.27 2.45
N ASP A 100 22.10 7.49 1.38
CA ASP A 100 22.55 7.94 0.07
C ASP A 100 21.37 7.82 -0.90
N LEU A 101 20.83 8.97 -1.31
CA LEU A 101 19.56 9.07 -2.01
C LEU A 101 19.75 9.83 -3.32
N PRO A 102 19.11 9.40 -4.41
CA PRO A 102 19.15 10.15 -5.65
C PRO A 102 18.45 11.50 -5.49
N ARG A 103 18.91 12.50 -6.26
CA ARG A 103 18.45 13.91 -6.18
C ARG A 103 16.92 14.06 -6.14
N HIS A 104 16.19 13.30 -6.95
CA HIS A 104 14.73 13.41 -7.01
C HIS A 104 14.04 12.97 -5.72
N GLU A 105 14.59 12.01 -4.98
CA GLU A 105 14.02 11.55 -3.70
C GLU A 105 14.26 12.58 -2.61
N VAL A 106 15.45 13.17 -2.56
CA VAL A 106 15.76 14.26 -1.62
C VAL A 106 14.76 15.40 -1.80
N ILE A 107 14.57 15.82 -3.05
CA ILE A 107 13.62 16.85 -3.47
C ILE A 107 12.16 16.48 -3.11
N ARG A 108 11.74 15.22 -3.32
CA ARG A 108 10.41 14.73 -2.95
C ARG A 108 10.19 14.78 -1.44
N ARG A 109 11.15 14.28 -0.66
CA ARG A 109 11.09 14.26 0.82
C ARG A 109 11.05 15.68 1.38
N LEU A 110 11.91 16.58 0.88
CA LEU A 110 11.87 17.99 1.27
C LEU A 110 10.51 18.64 1.00
N ARG A 111 9.87 18.34 -0.15
CA ARG A 111 8.53 18.84 -0.45
C ARG A 111 7.48 18.34 0.53
N ILE A 112 7.52 17.05 0.87
CA ILE A 112 6.61 16.45 1.86
C ILE A 112 6.80 17.11 3.23
N LEU A 113 8.06 17.36 3.61
CA LEU A 113 8.44 18.05 4.85
C LEU A 113 8.27 19.58 4.78
N LYS A 114 7.65 20.10 3.71
CA LYS A 114 7.44 21.53 3.44
C LYS A 114 8.70 22.40 3.52
N GLN A 115 9.87 21.80 3.26
CA GLN A 115 11.14 22.51 3.21
C GLN A 115 11.44 23.02 1.80
N PRO A 116 12.18 24.14 1.65
CA PRO A 116 12.67 24.61 0.37
C PRO A 116 13.39 23.49 -0.39
N MET A 117 13.05 23.28 -1.66
CA MET A 117 13.55 22.12 -2.41
C MET A 117 15.02 22.26 -2.82
N THR A 118 15.44 23.48 -3.16
CA THR A 118 16.82 23.85 -3.51
C THR A 118 17.07 25.27 -3.02
N LEU A 119 18.17 25.49 -2.30
CA LEU A 119 18.66 26.83 -1.98
C LEU A 119 19.63 27.33 -3.06
N PHE A 120 19.80 28.65 -3.15
CA PHE A 120 20.72 29.24 -4.11
C PHE A 120 22.17 28.86 -3.76
N GLY A 121 22.92 28.36 -4.75
CA GLY A 121 24.31 27.90 -4.55
C GLY A 121 24.43 26.58 -3.78
N GLU A 122 23.34 25.84 -3.59
CA GLU A 122 23.35 24.53 -2.94
C GLU A 122 23.66 23.40 -3.94
N ASP A 123 24.70 22.63 -3.64
CA ASP A 123 25.04 21.39 -4.36
C ASP A 123 24.17 20.19 -3.91
N ASP A 124 24.16 19.12 -4.69
CA ASP A 124 23.32 17.94 -4.40
C ASP A 124 23.66 17.27 -3.06
N GLN A 125 24.92 17.28 -2.63
CA GLN A 125 25.35 16.73 -1.34
C GLN A 125 24.90 17.61 -0.17
N ALA A 126 25.08 18.93 -0.27
CA ALA A 126 24.62 19.88 0.76
C ALA A 126 23.10 19.81 0.98
N ARG A 127 22.35 19.59 -0.11
CA ARG A 127 20.90 19.35 -0.08
C ARG A 127 20.53 18.09 0.70
N LEU A 128 21.29 17.02 0.51
CA LEU A 128 21.09 15.74 1.21
C LEU A 128 21.45 15.88 2.69
N ASP A 129 22.55 16.56 3.01
CA ASP A 129 22.94 16.87 4.39
C ASP A 129 21.87 17.70 5.11
N ARG A 130 21.28 18.69 4.43
CA ARG A 130 20.14 19.43 4.97
C ARG A 130 18.95 18.52 5.24
N LEU A 131 18.62 17.60 4.32
CA LEU A 131 17.54 16.63 4.56
C LEU A 131 17.84 15.77 5.79
N LYS A 132 19.08 15.28 5.95
CA LYS A 132 19.51 14.53 7.14
C LYS A 132 19.35 15.36 8.41
N TYR A 133 19.76 16.62 8.37
CA TYR A 133 19.59 17.55 9.49
C TYR A 133 18.12 17.75 9.86
N VAL A 134 17.24 18.01 8.89
CA VAL A 134 15.79 18.17 9.11
C VAL A 134 15.18 16.92 9.73
N LEU A 135 15.55 15.73 9.24
CA LEU A 135 15.09 14.46 9.81
C LEU A 135 15.61 14.23 11.23
N LYS A 136 16.87 14.61 11.50
CA LYS A 136 17.52 14.48 12.82
C LYS A 136 16.91 15.41 13.87
N GLU A 137 16.62 16.66 13.50
CA GLU A 137 16.00 17.64 14.40
C GLU A 137 14.51 17.36 14.66
N GLY A 138 13.87 16.49 13.86
CA GLY A 138 12.46 16.14 14.02
C GLY A 138 11.48 17.29 13.81
N LEU A 139 11.96 18.42 13.27
CA LEU A 139 11.17 19.64 13.09
C LEU A 139 10.48 19.63 11.73
N PHE A 140 9.37 18.91 11.65
CA PHE A 140 8.55 18.89 10.45
C PHE A 140 7.06 18.83 10.81
N ASP A 141 6.29 19.75 10.24
CA ASP A 141 4.83 19.75 10.32
C ASP A 141 4.29 18.70 9.35
N VAL A 142 4.21 17.43 9.79
CA VAL A 142 3.46 16.42 9.02
C VAL A 142 1.99 16.80 9.09
N ASP A 143 1.44 17.32 8.00
CA ASP A 143 0.00 17.40 7.83
C ASP A 143 -0.55 15.97 7.93
N SER A 144 -1.25 15.69 9.03
CA SER A 144 -2.01 14.46 9.23
C SER A 144 -3.13 14.29 8.19
N ASP A 145 -3.43 15.34 7.42
CA ASP A 145 -4.42 15.38 6.34
C ASP A 145 -3.98 14.67 5.05
N VAL A 146 -2.71 14.29 4.86
CA VAL A 146 -2.27 13.64 3.60
C VAL A 146 -2.76 12.17 3.49
N THR A 147 -3.34 11.61 4.56
CA THR A 147 -3.91 10.26 4.53
C THR A 147 -5.39 10.19 4.15
N ASP A 148 -6.09 11.32 4.14
CA ASP A 148 -7.46 11.41 3.63
C ASP A 148 -7.40 11.84 2.17
N GLY A 149 -6.94 10.90 1.33
CA GLY A 149 -7.06 11.04 -0.11
C GLY A 149 -8.53 11.27 -0.51
N GLN A 150 -8.75 11.72 -1.75
CA GLN A 150 -10.07 11.76 -2.36
C GLN A 150 -10.67 10.34 -2.35
N THR A 151 -11.40 10.01 -1.29
CA THR A 151 -12.39 8.95 -1.33
C THR A 151 -13.45 9.46 -2.29
N ASN A 152 -13.51 8.88 -3.48
CA ASN A 152 -14.76 8.89 -4.22
C ASN A 152 -15.74 8.05 -3.37
N GLU A 153 -16.30 8.64 -2.32
CA GLU A 153 -17.56 8.18 -1.74
C GLU A 153 -18.62 8.38 -2.81
N GLU A 154 -18.67 7.43 -3.76
CA GLU A 154 -19.80 7.28 -4.65
C GLU A 154 -20.93 6.65 -3.82
N GLU A 155 -21.57 7.50 -3.02
CA GLU A 155 -22.89 7.33 -2.46
C GLU A 155 -23.88 7.29 -3.64
N ALA A 156 -23.96 6.13 -4.30
CA ALA A 156 -24.75 5.93 -5.50
C ALA A 156 -25.74 4.76 -5.34
N GLU A 157 -26.36 4.60 -4.18
CA GLU A 157 -27.50 3.68 -4.00
C GLU A 157 -28.53 4.22 -2.99
N GLU A 158 -29.22 5.32 -3.32
CA GLU A 158 -30.52 5.59 -2.67
C GLU A 158 -31.59 6.25 -3.56
N TRP A 159 -31.36 6.38 -4.87
CA TRP A 159 -32.29 7.12 -5.75
C TRP A 159 -33.18 6.27 -6.67
N TYR A 160 -33.27 4.94 -6.49
CA TYR A 160 -34.07 4.09 -7.37
C TYR A 160 -35.07 3.15 -6.70
N HIS A 161 -35.57 3.47 -5.50
CA HIS A 161 -36.65 2.72 -4.85
C HIS A 161 -37.78 3.62 -4.29
N ASP A 162 -38.23 4.61 -5.05
CA ASP A 162 -39.58 5.13 -4.87
C ASP A 162 -40.24 5.44 -6.22
N GLY A 163 -41.44 4.90 -6.42
CA GLY A 163 -42.13 4.91 -7.71
C GLY A 163 -42.86 3.60 -7.98
N ARG A 164 -43.72 3.21 -7.04
CA ARG A 164 -44.80 2.24 -7.26
C ARG A 164 -45.99 2.95 -7.90
#